data_AF-Q6BMX5-F1
#
_entry.id   AF-Q6BMX5-F1
#
_cell.length_a   1.000
_cell.length_b   1.000
_cell.length_c   1.000
_cell.angle_alpha   90.00
_cell.angle_beta   90.00
_cell.angle_gamma   90.00
#
_symmetry.space_group_name_H-M   'P 1'
#
loop_
_entity.id
_entity.type
_entity.pdbx_description
1 polymer ?
#
loop_
_entity_poly.entity_id
_entity_poly.type
_entity_poly.pdbx_seq_one_letter_code
_entity_poly.pdbx_strand_id
1 'polypeptide(L)'
;MSSMNFESMNWSPSTIPTSTTLRSVAATKSSGLMETLTSATARIHTATARPELISLSRNIRGAEASLSILQAEGEIATATDDSVKSMATQAIFNATLNLKDLEWEENVYSMRSLSRPANIIYLAVFIITFLYFTLMIWKSRFHWFNVAFFCGIGLEFAGFIGRVMSFSDMTDINYYILQLVCLTIAPAFIMGGIYYLFAQLVVVYGREYSILRPMWYSYIFITCDVLSLIIQAGGGGAASYASNNFEDARPGSYVMIAGIAFQVFAMSFFLLFWFHFISQTFFKYRPSRNESTDGESKYDPAWKNASVGNFFKMLFNTKSAYAHRTTYLEPYYNPQFAKIRTRRLFYWFPLAMTIAVVAVYIRCIYRVVELAQGFSGYLITHEVYIMVLDALMIAITAIVFVPFHPVHVFGAKNRIRLAAIKKNLDEASDNPADIADDNTAYDNTAGDNTAYVSAKGSIKEENSDSY
;
A
#
# COMPACT_ATOMS: atom_id res chain seq x y z
N MET A 1 4.20 29.28 51.88
CA MET A 1 3.37 30.28 51.16
C MET A 1 2.26 29.50 50.47
N SER A 2 1.03 29.67 50.93
CA SER A 2 -0.25 29.15 50.39
C SER A 2 -0.44 27.63 50.28
N SER A 3 -1.10 27.05 51.29
CA SER A 3 -1.88 25.81 51.20
C SER A 3 -2.95 25.94 50.11
N MET A 4 -2.87 25.15 49.05
CA MET A 4 -3.94 25.04 48.05
C MET A 4 -5.12 24.30 48.66
N ASN A 5 -6.19 25.03 48.94
CA ASN A 5 -7.49 24.50 49.36
C ASN A 5 -8.11 23.68 48.21
N PHE A 6 -8.29 22.38 48.44
CA PHE A 6 -9.03 21.46 47.57
C PHE A 6 -10.56 21.58 47.77
N GLU A 7 -11.09 22.80 47.86
CA GLU A 7 -12.54 23.03 47.74
C GLU A 7 -12.87 23.29 46.26
N SER A 8 -12.80 22.24 45.43
CA SER A 8 -13.24 22.29 44.04
C SER A 8 -14.40 21.32 43.82
N MET A 9 -15.59 21.90 43.63
CA MET A 9 -16.75 21.35 42.93
C MET A 9 -17.26 19.98 43.41
N ASN A 10 -18.14 20.03 44.41
CA ASN A 10 -19.09 18.95 44.70
C ASN A 10 -20.06 18.79 43.52
N TRP A 11 -19.67 17.99 42.52
CA TRP A 11 -20.62 17.39 41.61
C TRP A 11 -21.18 16.13 42.29
N SER A 12 -22.49 16.12 42.58
CA SER A 12 -23.19 14.91 43.04
C SER A 12 -24.00 14.31 41.89
N PRO A 13 -23.84 13.01 41.58
CA PRO A 13 -24.72 12.32 40.66
C PRO A 13 -26.10 12.13 41.31
N SER A 14 -27.17 12.47 40.61
CA SER A 14 -28.56 12.30 41.06
C SER A 14 -28.99 10.83 41.22
N THR A 15 -28.21 9.90 40.65
CA THR A 15 -28.36 8.46 40.84
C THR A 15 -26.98 7.81 40.91
N ILE A 16 -26.70 7.14 42.02
CA ILE A 16 -25.48 6.35 42.19
C ILE A 16 -25.70 5.05 41.39
N PRO A 17 -24.84 4.69 40.42
CA PRO A 17 -24.94 3.40 39.77
C PRO A 17 -24.78 2.31 40.85
N THR A 18 -25.83 1.51 41.06
CA THR A 18 -25.92 0.46 42.09
C THR A 18 -25.02 -0.75 41.82
N SER A 19 -24.25 -0.74 40.72
CA SER A 19 -23.31 -1.80 40.39
C SER A 19 -22.27 -1.28 39.40
N THR A 20 -21.04 -1.08 39.87
CA THR A 20 -19.82 -1.16 39.05
C THR A 20 -19.24 -2.55 39.24
N THR A 21 -19.52 -3.48 38.32
CA THR A 21 -18.87 -4.79 38.34
C THR A 21 -17.42 -4.67 37.86
N LEU A 22 -16.52 -4.23 38.74
CA LEU A 22 -15.10 -4.59 38.63
C LEU A 22 -15.02 -6.09 38.97
N ARG A 23 -14.88 -6.95 37.96
CA ARG A 23 -15.00 -8.42 38.12
C ARG A 23 -13.88 -9.06 38.96
N SER A 24 -12.78 -8.36 39.20
CA SER A 24 -11.75 -8.74 40.17
C SER A 24 -10.68 -7.67 40.18
N VAL A 25 -10.46 -6.99 41.30
CA VAL A 25 -9.17 -6.33 41.54
C VAL A 25 -8.25 -7.39 42.14
N ALA A 26 -7.10 -7.61 41.51
CA ALA A 26 -6.10 -8.55 42.01
C ALA A 26 -5.39 -7.95 43.23
N ALA A 27 -6.04 -7.97 44.40
CA ALA A 27 -5.48 -7.47 45.67
C ALA A 27 -4.10 -8.08 46.01
N THR A 28 -3.78 -9.23 45.43
CA THR A 28 -2.47 -9.90 45.47
C THR A 28 -1.32 -9.11 44.82
N LYS A 29 -1.59 -8.04 44.07
CA LYS A 29 -0.58 -7.20 43.39
C LYS A 29 -0.28 -5.88 44.10
N SER A 30 -0.89 -5.64 45.27
CA SER A 30 -0.68 -4.42 46.08
C SER A 30 0.79 -4.17 46.45
N SER A 31 1.54 -5.24 46.78
CA SER A 31 2.97 -5.15 47.10
C SER A 31 3.80 -4.63 45.92
N GLY A 32 3.52 -5.12 44.70
CA GLY A 32 4.20 -4.66 43.49
C GLY A 32 3.85 -3.22 43.09
N LEU A 33 2.61 -2.79 43.35
CA LEU A 33 2.21 -1.39 43.16
C LEU A 33 2.96 -0.46 44.12
N MET A 34 3.10 -0.86 45.39
CA MET A 34 3.82 -0.08 46.39
C MET A 34 5.32 -0.04 46.12
N GLU A 35 5.90 -1.13 45.64
CA GLU A 35 7.29 -1.18 45.15
C GLU A 35 7.49 -0.24 43.96
N THR A 36 6.57 -0.25 42.99
CA THR A 36 6.60 0.64 41.83
C THR A 36 6.49 2.11 42.24
N LEU A 37 5.57 2.44 43.15
CA LEU A 37 5.43 3.79 43.69
C LEU A 37 6.71 4.25 44.39
N THR A 38 7.24 3.43 45.30
CA THR A 38 8.45 3.76 46.07
C THR A 38 9.66 3.93 45.16
N SER A 39 9.85 3.01 44.20
CA SER A 39 10.92 3.08 43.21
C SER A 39 10.79 4.31 42.32
N ALA A 40 9.59 4.61 41.83
CA ALA A 40 9.35 5.73 40.94
C ALA A 40 9.54 7.08 41.66
N THR A 41 9.03 7.21 42.89
CA THR A 41 9.23 8.40 43.74
C THR A 41 10.70 8.59 44.10
N ALA A 42 11.46 7.53 44.37
CA ALA A 42 12.89 7.65 44.62
C ALA A 42 13.65 8.16 43.38
N ARG A 43 13.34 7.61 42.20
CA ARG A 43 14.00 7.96 40.93
C ARG A 43 13.65 9.36 40.42
N ILE A 44 12.45 9.87 40.70
CA ILE A 44 12.01 11.18 40.18
C ILE A 44 12.86 12.33 40.74
N HIS A 45 13.41 12.18 41.94
CA HIS A 45 14.30 13.16 42.56
C HIS A 45 15.69 13.21 41.91
N THR A 46 16.11 12.13 41.27
CA THR A 46 17.43 12.01 40.60
C THR A 46 17.36 12.16 39.09
N ALA A 47 16.18 12.02 38.50
CA ALA A 47 15.97 12.12 37.07
C ALA A 47 16.10 13.58 36.60
N THR A 48 17.02 13.82 35.66
CA THR A 48 17.22 15.14 35.03
C THR A 48 16.65 15.19 33.61
N ALA A 49 16.51 14.04 32.97
CA ALA A 49 15.95 13.92 31.64
C ALA A 49 14.42 14.05 31.70
N ARG A 50 13.87 15.01 30.94
CA ARG A 50 12.41 15.21 30.77
C ARG A 50 11.63 13.92 30.40
N PRO A 51 12.17 13.01 29.57
CA PRO A 51 11.56 11.69 29.32
C PRO A 51 11.34 10.82 30.53
N GLU A 52 12.39 10.72 31.33
CA GLU A 52 12.38 9.88 32.49
C GLU A 52 11.41 10.45 33.54
N LEU A 53 11.39 11.78 33.71
CA LEU A 53 10.46 12.45 34.61
C LEU A 53 8.99 12.20 34.27
N ILE A 54 8.62 12.25 32.98
CA ILE A 54 7.23 12.04 32.56
C ILE A 54 6.83 10.57 32.72
N SER A 55 7.68 9.63 32.30
CA SER A 55 7.45 8.20 32.53
C SER A 55 7.28 7.88 34.01
N LEU A 56 8.15 8.43 34.87
CA LEU A 56 8.05 8.26 36.32
C LEU A 56 6.77 8.88 36.89
N SER A 57 6.36 10.07 36.44
CA SER A 57 5.10 10.69 36.89
C SER A 57 3.87 9.87 36.54
N ARG A 58 3.86 9.22 35.37
CA ARG A 58 2.77 8.33 34.93
C ARG A 58 2.72 7.08 35.79
N ASN A 59 3.87 6.47 36.06
CA ASN A 59 3.97 5.31 36.95
C ASN A 59 3.47 5.63 38.37
N ILE A 60 3.83 6.80 38.92
CA ILE A 60 3.35 7.27 40.22
C ILE A 60 1.83 7.45 40.19
N ARG A 61 1.31 8.19 39.21
CA ARG A 61 -0.13 8.46 39.05
C ARG A 61 -0.95 7.18 38.91
N GLY A 62 -0.49 6.22 38.11
CA GLY A 62 -1.13 4.91 37.93
C GLY A 62 -1.10 4.05 39.20
N ALA A 63 0.05 4.02 39.89
CA ALA A 63 0.19 3.26 41.14
C ALA A 63 -0.67 3.85 42.26
N GLU A 64 -0.68 5.17 42.42
CA GLU A 64 -1.48 5.88 43.43
C GLU A 64 -2.98 5.67 43.21
N ALA A 65 -3.47 5.85 41.97
CA ALA A 65 -4.88 5.63 41.65
C ALA A 65 -5.28 4.15 41.86
N SER A 66 -4.42 3.19 41.49
CA SER A 66 -4.69 1.77 41.72
C SER A 66 -4.72 1.40 43.20
N LEU A 67 -3.82 1.97 44.02
CA LEU A 67 -3.81 1.79 45.48
C LEU A 67 -5.03 2.43 46.14
N SER A 68 -5.46 3.60 45.65
CA SER A 68 -6.68 4.27 46.12
C SER A 68 -7.93 3.41 45.90
N ILE A 69 -8.04 2.75 44.75
CA ILE A 69 -9.14 1.79 44.47
C ILE A 69 -9.09 0.62 45.45
N LEU A 70 -7.91 0.00 45.62
CA LEU A 70 -7.73 -1.14 46.54
C LEU A 70 -8.10 -0.80 47.98
N GLN A 71 -7.69 0.38 48.45
CA GLN A 71 -8.02 0.83 49.80
C GLN A 71 -9.53 1.06 49.95
N ALA A 72 -10.15 1.77 49.01
CA ALA A 72 -11.57 2.07 49.06
C ALA A 72 -12.45 0.81 48.95
N GLU A 73 -12.04 -0.20 48.18
CA GLU A 73 -12.72 -1.50 48.15
C GLU A 73 -12.65 -2.22 49.50
N GLY A 74 -11.50 -2.16 50.20
CA GLY A 74 -11.35 -2.70 51.55
C GLY A 74 -12.25 -2.00 52.58
N GLU A 75 -12.40 -0.68 52.44
CA GLU A 75 -13.31 0.12 53.27
C GLU A 75 -14.78 -0.26 53.01
N ILE A 76 -15.20 -0.42 51.74
CA ILE A 76 -16.56 -0.87 51.40
C ILE A 76 -16.86 -2.26 51.98
N ALA A 77 -15.89 -3.17 51.95
CA ALA A 77 -16.07 -4.54 52.46
C ALA A 77 -16.29 -4.60 53.99
N THR A 78 -15.83 -3.58 54.73
CA THR A 78 -15.87 -3.55 56.21
C THR A 78 -16.85 -2.51 56.75
N ALA A 79 -17.29 -1.55 55.93
CA ALA A 79 -18.16 -0.46 56.35
C ALA A 79 -19.62 -0.91 56.56
N THR A 80 -20.14 -0.67 57.76
CA THR A 80 -21.57 -0.79 58.07
C THR A 80 -22.33 0.52 57.86
N ASP A 81 -21.64 1.66 57.90
CA ASP A 81 -22.20 3.00 57.71
C ASP A 81 -22.35 3.34 56.22
N ASP A 82 -23.53 3.79 55.82
CA ASP A 82 -23.83 4.14 54.43
C ASP A 82 -23.09 5.39 53.94
N SER A 83 -22.73 6.30 54.86
CA SER A 83 -21.91 7.48 54.52
C SER A 83 -20.51 7.07 54.07
N VAL A 84 -19.86 6.16 54.80
CA VAL A 84 -18.52 5.63 54.49
C VAL A 84 -18.53 4.88 53.15
N LYS A 85 -19.55 4.06 52.91
CA LYS A 85 -19.72 3.38 51.61
C LYS A 85 -19.81 4.37 50.45
N SER A 86 -20.55 5.47 50.62
CA SER A 86 -20.69 6.49 49.58
C SER A 86 -19.38 7.21 49.27
N MET A 87 -18.59 7.55 50.29
CA MET A 87 -17.29 8.20 50.13
C MET A 87 -16.28 7.27 49.45
N ALA A 88 -16.21 6.01 49.87
CA ALA A 88 -15.34 5.02 49.26
C ALA A 88 -15.72 4.75 47.80
N THR A 89 -17.03 4.69 47.49
CA THR A 89 -17.51 4.56 46.10
C THR A 89 -17.09 5.76 45.23
N GLN A 90 -17.14 6.97 45.77
CA GLN A 90 -16.69 8.18 45.07
C GLN A 90 -15.17 8.15 44.82
N ALA A 91 -14.37 7.69 45.79
CA ALA A 91 -12.93 7.54 45.64
C ALA A 91 -12.58 6.55 44.51
N ILE A 92 -13.26 5.38 44.47
CA ILE A 92 -13.10 4.40 43.38
C ILE A 92 -13.43 5.04 42.03
N PHE A 93 -14.53 5.79 41.94
CA PHE A 93 -14.94 6.42 40.70
C PHE A 93 -13.90 7.44 40.20
N ASN A 94 -13.43 8.33 41.08
CA ASN A 94 -12.43 9.33 40.74
C ASN A 94 -11.09 8.70 40.33
N ALA A 95 -10.63 7.69 41.07
CA ALA A 95 -9.42 6.96 40.75
C ALA A 95 -9.55 6.18 39.42
N THR A 96 -10.72 5.61 39.15
CA THR A 96 -11.00 4.93 37.88
C THR A 96 -11.00 5.89 36.70
N LEU A 97 -11.59 7.09 36.86
CA LEU A 97 -11.51 8.13 35.83
C LEU A 97 -10.06 8.57 35.58
N ASN A 98 -9.29 8.74 36.65
CA ASN A 98 -7.88 9.11 36.55
C ASN A 98 -7.06 8.04 35.80
N LEU A 99 -7.27 6.75 36.09
CA LEU A 99 -6.63 5.65 35.35
C LEU A 99 -7.05 5.62 33.88
N LYS A 100 -8.31 5.89 33.59
CA LYS A 100 -8.82 5.95 32.21
C LYS A 100 -8.22 7.13 31.44
N ASP A 101 -8.03 8.28 32.09
CA ASP A 101 -7.37 9.43 31.50
C ASP A 101 -5.89 9.14 31.25
N LEU A 102 -5.22 8.44 32.18
CA LEU A 102 -3.83 7.98 32.02
C LEU A 102 -3.70 6.98 30.85
N GLU A 103 -4.60 6.01 30.75
CA GLU A 103 -4.68 5.05 29.62
C GLU A 103 -4.82 5.80 28.29
N TRP A 104 -5.64 6.86 28.25
CA TRP A 104 -5.82 7.68 27.06
C TRP A 104 -4.57 8.49 26.70
N GLU A 105 -3.85 9.02 27.69
CA GLU A 105 -2.58 9.74 27.50
C GLU A 105 -1.44 8.84 27.00
N GLU A 106 -1.49 7.54 27.28
CA GLU A 106 -0.51 6.55 26.84
C GLU A 106 -0.88 5.87 25.51
N ASN A 107 -2.12 6.01 25.06
CA ASN A 107 -2.61 5.38 23.84
C ASN A 107 -2.00 6.00 22.58
N VAL A 108 -1.13 5.25 21.91
CA VAL A 108 -0.40 5.72 20.71
C VAL A 108 -1.32 5.87 19.50
N TYR A 109 -2.41 5.10 19.45
CA TYR A 109 -3.35 5.12 18.34
C TYR A 109 -4.37 6.27 18.43
N SER A 110 -4.54 6.90 19.60
CA SER A 110 -5.63 7.86 19.86
C SER A 110 -7.02 7.30 19.49
N MET A 111 -7.18 5.97 19.58
CA MET A 111 -8.41 5.24 19.26
C MET A 111 -8.84 4.40 20.46
N ARG A 112 -10.15 4.32 20.72
CA ARG A 112 -10.68 3.53 21.84
C ARG A 112 -10.45 2.02 21.69
N SER A 113 -10.44 1.51 20.46
CA SER A 113 -10.15 0.09 20.18
C SER A 113 -9.95 -0.13 18.68
N LEU A 114 -9.01 -0.98 18.30
CA LEU A 114 -8.89 -1.47 16.92
C LEU A 114 -9.95 -2.54 16.63
N SER A 115 -10.56 -2.48 15.46
CA SER A 115 -11.52 -3.47 14.96
C SER A 115 -10.81 -4.77 14.62
N ARG A 116 -10.85 -5.70 15.57
CA ARG A 116 -10.31 -7.06 15.41
C ARG A 116 -10.69 -7.73 14.08
N PRO A 117 -11.97 -7.76 13.64
CA PRO A 117 -12.33 -8.49 12.43
C PRO A 117 -11.71 -7.88 11.16
N ALA A 118 -11.70 -6.56 11.01
CA ALA A 118 -11.20 -5.92 9.80
C ALA A 118 -9.69 -6.13 9.63
N ASN A 119 -8.93 -5.88 10.70
CA ASN A 119 -7.48 -6.09 10.72
C ASN A 119 -7.08 -7.56 10.43
N ILE A 120 -7.81 -8.54 11.00
CA ILE A 120 -7.54 -9.96 10.74
C ILE A 120 -7.85 -10.34 9.29
N ILE A 121 -8.93 -9.81 8.71
CA ILE A 121 -9.27 -10.04 7.30
C ILE A 121 -8.17 -9.50 6.39
N TYR A 122 -7.71 -8.26 6.61
CA TYR A 122 -6.62 -7.70 5.81
C TYR A 122 -5.31 -8.46 5.99
N LEU A 123 -4.97 -8.84 7.23
CA LEU A 123 -3.80 -9.68 7.48
C LEU A 123 -3.88 -11.00 6.70
N ALA A 124 -5.04 -11.67 6.67
CA ALA A 124 -5.24 -12.89 5.90
C ALA A 124 -5.06 -12.66 4.39
N VAL A 125 -5.61 -11.56 3.85
CA VAL A 125 -5.42 -11.19 2.44
C VAL A 125 -3.94 -10.95 2.11
N PHE A 126 -3.22 -10.23 2.97
CA PHE A 126 -1.79 -9.98 2.77
C PHE A 126 -0.94 -11.24 2.93
N ILE A 127 -1.28 -12.16 3.82
CA ILE A 127 -0.62 -13.48 3.92
C ILE A 127 -0.80 -14.26 2.62
N ILE A 128 -2.03 -14.39 2.13
CA ILE A 128 -2.33 -15.19 0.94
C ILE A 128 -1.60 -14.61 -0.29
N THR A 129 -1.67 -13.29 -0.46
CA THR A 129 -0.99 -12.62 -1.58
C THR A 129 0.53 -12.66 -1.43
N PHE A 130 1.08 -12.51 -0.22
CA PHE A 130 2.52 -12.63 0.04
C PHE A 130 3.06 -14.02 -0.30
N LEU A 131 2.36 -15.08 0.12
CA LEU A 131 2.71 -16.45 -0.23
C LEU A 131 2.70 -16.67 -1.74
N TYR A 132 1.69 -16.15 -2.44
CA TYR A 132 1.62 -16.22 -3.91
C TYR A 132 2.82 -15.55 -4.59
N PHE A 133 3.17 -14.32 -4.23
CA PHE A 133 4.31 -13.62 -4.83
C PHE A 133 5.66 -14.25 -4.46
N THR A 134 5.77 -14.82 -3.25
CA THR A 134 6.93 -15.62 -2.83
C THR A 134 7.13 -16.83 -3.74
N LEU A 135 6.07 -17.60 -4.01
CA LEU A 135 6.11 -18.73 -4.95
C LEU A 135 6.43 -18.26 -6.38
N MET A 136 5.91 -17.10 -6.78
CA MET A 136 6.18 -16.54 -8.10
C MET A 136 7.63 -16.10 -8.28
N ILE A 137 8.36 -15.66 -7.24
CA ILE A 137 9.80 -15.36 -7.37
C ILE A 137 10.56 -16.55 -7.95
N TRP A 138 10.23 -17.77 -7.52
CA TRP A 138 10.96 -18.98 -7.90
C TRP A 138 10.53 -19.49 -9.28
N LYS A 139 9.27 -19.27 -9.64
CA LYS A 139 8.68 -19.74 -10.90
C LYS A 139 8.85 -18.78 -12.08
N SER A 140 8.96 -17.47 -11.81
CA SER A 140 8.87 -16.41 -12.81
C SER A 140 10.24 -15.83 -13.18
N ARG A 141 10.51 -15.72 -14.48
CA ARG A 141 11.70 -15.05 -15.04
C ARG A 141 11.65 -13.51 -14.95
N PHE A 142 10.56 -12.92 -14.46
CA PHE A 142 10.37 -11.47 -14.30
C PHE A 142 10.88 -10.99 -12.93
N HIS A 143 12.16 -11.24 -12.65
CA HIS A 143 12.77 -11.01 -11.33
C HIS A 143 12.52 -9.60 -10.77
N TRP A 144 12.66 -8.55 -11.58
CA TRP A 144 12.45 -7.17 -11.14
C TRP A 144 11.04 -6.91 -10.63
N PHE A 145 10.02 -7.39 -11.34
CA PHE A 145 8.63 -7.30 -10.90
C PHE A 145 8.39 -8.12 -9.63
N ASN A 146 8.86 -9.38 -9.61
CA ASN A 146 8.60 -10.27 -8.48
C ASN A 146 9.26 -9.76 -7.20
N VAL A 147 10.51 -9.26 -7.28
CA VAL A 147 11.23 -8.70 -6.12
C VAL A 147 10.51 -7.46 -5.60
N ALA A 148 10.11 -6.55 -6.48
CA ALA A 148 9.38 -5.34 -6.11
C ALA A 148 8.05 -5.68 -5.41
N PHE A 149 7.25 -6.59 -5.97
CA PHE A 149 5.98 -7.01 -5.35
C PHE A 149 6.18 -7.82 -4.07
N PHE A 150 7.21 -8.65 -3.99
CA PHE A 150 7.53 -9.38 -2.75
C PHE A 150 7.90 -8.42 -1.62
N CYS A 151 8.77 -7.44 -1.88
CA CYS A 151 9.12 -6.43 -0.87
C CYS A 151 7.89 -5.58 -0.49
N GLY A 152 7.12 -5.11 -1.47
CA GLY A 152 5.94 -4.28 -1.22
C GLY A 152 4.87 -4.99 -0.41
N ILE A 153 4.45 -6.20 -0.84
CA ILE A 153 3.43 -6.98 -0.13
C ILE A 153 3.97 -7.53 1.20
N GLY A 154 5.27 -7.85 1.29
CA GLY A 154 5.91 -8.26 2.53
C GLY A 154 5.89 -7.15 3.59
N LEU A 155 6.08 -5.90 3.18
CA LEU A 155 5.94 -4.74 4.06
C LEU A 155 4.48 -4.51 4.48
N GLU A 156 3.49 -4.65 3.59
CA GLU A 156 2.07 -4.61 4.00
C GLU A 156 1.76 -5.69 5.04
N PHE A 157 2.22 -6.92 4.80
CA PHE A 157 2.07 -8.03 5.73
C PHE A 157 2.69 -7.71 7.10
N ALA A 158 3.93 -7.22 7.14
CA ALA A 158 4.60 -6.82 8.38
C ALA A 158 3.87 -5.67 9.10
N GLY A 159 3.35 -4.70 8.35
CA GLY A 159 2.58 -3.58 8.91
C GLY A 159 1.26 -4.04 9.54
N PHE A 160 0.56 -4.98 8.92
CA PHE A 160 -0.66 -5.57 9.47
C PHE A 160 -0.41 -6.53 10.64
N ILE A 161 0.75 -7.20 10.67
CA ILE A 161 1.20 -7.92 11.88
C ILE A 161 1.34 -6.93 13.04
N GLY A 162 2.01 -5.79 12.82
CA GLY A 162 2.14 -4.75 13.84
C GLY A 162 0.78 -4.33 14.42
N ARG A 163 -0.21 -4.08 13.55
CA ARG A 163 -1.59 -3.77 13.99
C ARG A 163 -2.26 -4.85 14.82
N VAL A 164 -2.08 -6.12 14.44
CA VAL A 164 -2.67 -7.24 15.18
C VAL A 164 -1.97 -7.46 16.52
N MET A 165 -0.65 -7.24 16.59
CA MET A 165 0.11 -7.27 17.84
C MET A 165 -0.34 -6.15 18.79
N SER A 166 -0.71 -4.97 18.28
CA SER A 166 -1.27 -3.88 19.09
C SER A 166 -2.62 -4.20 19.75
N PHE A 167 -3.23 -5.37 19.49
CA PHE A 167 -4.45 -5.77 20.22
C PHE A 167 -4.18 -6.16 21.67
N SER A 168 -2.97 -6.64 21.98
CA SER A 168 -2.60 -6.96 23.37
C SER A 168 -2.23 -5.70 24.14
N ASP A 169 -1.54 -4.76 23.47
CA ASP A 169 -1.08 -3.53 24.08
C ASP A 169 -1.05 -2.38 23.05
N MET A 170 -1.89 -1.38 23.28
CA MET A 170 -2.00 -0.18 22.43
C MET A 170 -1.06 0.95 22.88
N THR A 171 -0.33 0.75 23.98
CA THR A 171 0.66 1.70 24.51
C THR A 171 2.07 1.45 23.95
N ASP A 172 2.32 0.26 23.39
CA ASP A 172 3.63 -0.10 22.84
C ASP A 172 3.89 0.62 21.50
N ILE A 173 4.80 1.60 21.57
CA ILE A 173 5.23 2.40 20.44
C ILE A 173 5.93 1.57 19.35
N ASN A 174 6.52 0.42 19.68
CA ASN A 174 7.26 -0.39 18.72
C ASN A 174 6.33 -1.04 17.69
N TYR A 175 5.16 -1.53 18.12
CA TYR A 175 4.15 -2.08 17.20
C TYR A 175 3.57 -0.98 16.31
N TYR A 176 3.38 0.22 16.87
CA TYR A 176 2.93 1.38 16.10
C TYR A 176 3.96 1.82 15.06
N ILE A 177 5.24 1.90 15.42
CA ILE A 177 6.34 2.24 14.49
C ILE A 177 6.47 1.16 13.41
N LEU A 178 6.39 -0.12 13.77
CA LEU A 178 6.43 -1.22 12.80
C LEU A 178 5.34 -1.05 11.74
N GLN A 179 4.10 -0.80 12.16
CA GLN A 179 3.00 -0.50 11.26
C GLN A 179 3.30 0.73 10.40
N LEU A 180 3.62 1.86 11.02
CA LEU A 180 3.77 3.14 10.33
C LEU A 180 4.87 3.05 9.26
N VAL A 181 6.04 2.53 9.62
CA VAL A 181 7.19 2.41 8.71
C VAL A 181 6.88 1.44 7.57
N CYS A 182 6.35 0.26 7.88
CA CYS A 182 6.11 -0.75 6.85
C CYS A 182 5.03 -0.30 5.85
N LEU A 183 3.91 0.24 6.32
CA LEU A 183 2.84 0.74 5.44
C LEU A 183 3.27 1.98 4.65
N THR A 184 4.21 2.78 5.17
CA THR A 184 4.71 3.94 4.42
C THR A 184 5.61 3.52 3.25
N ILE A 185 6.46 2.52 3.45
CA ILE A 185 7.45 2.09 2.43
C ILE A 185 6.83 1.17 1.37
N ALA A 186 5.84 0.35 1.74
CA ALA A 186 5.26 -0.67 0.87
C ALA A 186 4.80 -0.18 -0.53
N PRO A 187 4.05 0.95 -0.66
CA PRO A 187 3.54 1.39 -1.96
C PRO A 187 4.63 1.77 -2.96
N ALA A 188 5.78 2.28 -2.50
CA ALA A 188 6.89 2.65 -3.37
C ALA A 188 7.47 1.41 -4.08
N PHE A 189 7.57 0.28 -3.38
CA PHE A 189 7.99 -0.98 -4.00
C PHE A 189 6.96 -1.51 -4.99
N ILE A 190 5.66 -1.47 -4.65
CA ILE A 190 4.58 -1.87 -5.55
C ILE A 190 4.61 -1.02 -6.83
N MET A 191 4.78 0.29 -6.69
CA MET A 191 4.91 1.21 -7.82
C MET A 191 6.16 0.94 -8.65
N GLY A 192 7.30 0.62 -8.05
CA GLY A 192 8.50 0.18 -8.78
C GLY A 192 8.22 -0.99 -9.73
N GLY A 193 7.44 -1.98 -9.28
CA GLY A 193 7.00 -3.10 -10.11
C GLY A 193 6.05 -2.67 -11.24
N ILE A 194 5.10 -1.78 -10.94
CA ILE A 194 4.17 -1.19 -11.91
C ILE A 194 4.94 -0.39 -12.98
N TYR A 195 5.89 0.47 -12.61
CA TYR A 195 6.71 1.22 -13.56
C TYR A 195 7.50 0.32 -14.50
N TYR A 196 7.99 -0.82 -13.99
CA TYR A 196 8.65 -1.82 -14.81
C TYR A 196 7.68 -2.46 -15.82
N LEU A 197 6.47 -2.85 -15.39
CA LEU A 197 5.45 -3.38 -16.30
C LEU A 197 5.01 -2.36 -17.35
N PHE A 198 4.93 -1.09 -16.97
CA PHE A 198 4.62 -0.02 -17.91
C PHE A 198 5.67 0.09 -19.01
N ALA A 199 6.96 0.06 -18.65
CA ALA A 199 8.05 0.05 -19.61
C ALA A 199 7.93 -1.13 -20.60
N GLN A 200 7.58 -2.33 -20.11
CA GLN A 200 7.34 -3.48 -20.98
C GLN A 200 6.13 -3.28 -21.91
N LEU A 201 5.06 -2.66 -21.41
CA LEU A 201 3.87 -2.38 -22.20
C LEU A 201 4.16 -1.41 -23.35
N VAL A 202 5.00 -0.39 -23.12
CA VAL A 202 5.48 0.52 -24.16
C VAL A 202 6.22 -0.23 -25.26
N VAL A 203 7.05 -1.22 -24.92
CA VAL A 203 7.76 -2.04 -25.93
C VAL A 203 6.80 -2.92 -26.74
N VAL A 204 5.77 -3.49 -26.09
CA VAL A 204 4.82 -4.41 -26.74
C VAL A 204 3.86 -3.71 -27.70
N TYR A 205 3.39 -2.51 -27.37
CA TYR A 205 2.55 -1.72 -28.30
C TYR A 205 3.41 -0.96 -29.33
N GLY A 206 4.57 -0.46 -28.92
CA GLY A 206 5.49 0.30 -29.75
C GLY A 206 5.91 1.60 -29.06
N ARG A 207 7.20 1.95 -29.19
CA ARG A 207 7.77 3.16 -28.56
C ARG A 207 7.17 4.46 -29.06
N GLU A 208 6.63 4.46 -30.28
CA GLU A 208 6.05 5.64 -30.93
C GLU A 208 4.76 6.16 -30.27
N TYR A 209 4.11 5.34 -29.47
CA TYR A 209 2.90 5.71 -28.72
C TYR A 209 3.21 6.35 -27.37
N SER A 210 4.48 6.35 -26.96
CA SER A 210 4.92 6.86 -25.68
C SER A 210 5.75 8.15 -25.81
N ILE A 211 5.65 9.03 -24.82
CA ILE A 211 6.38 10.31 -24.81
C ILE A 211 7.86 10.07 -24.50
N LEU A 212 8.14 9.17 -23.55
CA LEU A 212 9.50 8.85 -23.12
C LEU A 212 9.88 7.44 -23.56
N ARG A 213 11.18 7.21 -23.60
CA ARG A 213 11.72 5.87 -23.83
C ARG A 213 11.32 4.94 -22.67
N PRO A 214 11.07 3.64 -22.93
CA PRO A 214 10.49 2.72 -21.96
C PRO A 214 11.15 2.73 -20.57
N MET A 215 12.49 2.62 -20.50
CA MET A 215 13.21 2.53 -19.23
C MET A 215 13.32 3.86 -18.49
N TRP A 216 13.11 5.00 -19.16
CA TRP A 216 13.18 6.31 -18.52
C TRP A 216 12.03 6.53 -17.53
N TYR A 217 10.84 5.96 -17.82
CA TYR A 217 9.74 5.95 -16.86
C TYR A 217 10.16 5.30 -15.55
N SER A 218 10.73 4.09 -15.61
CA SER A 218 11.16 3.39 -14.39
C SER A 218 12.27 4.15 -13.66
N TYR A 219 13.28 4.69 -14.35
CA TYR A 219 14.38 5.39 -13.67
C TYR A 219 13.94 6.69 -13.00
N ILE A 220 13.18 7.53 -13.69
CA ILE A 220 12.74 8.83 -13.15
C ILE A 220 11.87 8.59 -11.90
N PHE A 221 10.82 7.78 -12.04
CA PHE A 221 9.83 7.64 -10.97
C PHE A 221 10.35 6.82 -9.78
N ILE A 222 11.16 5.77 -10.00
CA ILE A 222 11.81 5.06 -8.88
C ILE A 222 12.77 6.00 -8.14
N THR A 223 13.51 6.87 -8.83
CA THR A 223 14.40 7.84 -8.18
C THR A 223 13.61 8.85 -7.35
N CYS A 224 12.48 9.34 -7.87
CA CYS A 224 11.58 10.21 -7.12
C CYS A 224 11.04 9.52 -5.86
N ASP A 225 10.60 8.26 -5.97
CA ASP A 225 10.09 7.48 -4.84
C ASP A 225 11.19 7.25 -3.79
N VAL A 226 12.38 6.82 -4.20
CA VAL A 226 13.51 6.60 -3.27
C VAL A 226 13.92 7.90 -2.57
N LEU A 227 14.01 9.01 -3.30
CA LEU A 227 14.32 10.31 -2.73
C LEU A 227 13.24 10.73 -1.71
N SER A 228 11.97 10.50 -2.03
CA SER A 228 10.86 10.78 -1.13
C SER A 228 10.93 9.95 0.15
N LEU A 229 11.31 8.66 0.06
CA LEU A 229 11.47 7.78 1.21
C LEU A 229 12.65 8.20 2.09
N ILE A 230 13.74 8.69 1.51
CA ILE A 230 14.88 9.21 2.28
C ILE A 230 14.47 10.46 3.06
N ILE A 231 13.73 11.38 2.44
CA ILE A 231 13.19 12.56 3.12
C ILE A 231 12.25 12.15 4.25
N GLN A 232 11.39 11.16 4.01
CA GLN A 232 10.46 10.62 5.02
C GLN A 232 11.19 9.95 6.18
N ALA A 233 12.20 9.13 5.90
CA ALA A 233 13.01 8.47 6.92
C ALA A 233 13.78 9.49 7.76
N GLY A 234 14.34 10.52 7.12
CA GLY A 234 15.00 11.63 7.81
C GLY A 234 14.04 12.45 8.68
N GLY A 235 12.86 12.80 8.15
CA GLY A 235 11.83 13.54 8.88
C GLY A 235 11.25 12.74 10.05
N GLY A 236 10.93 11.46 9.82
CA GLY A 236 10.48 10.53 10.86
C GLY A 236 11.53 10.30 11.93
N GLY A 237 12.79 10.08 11.55
CA GLY A 237 13.92 9.95 12.48
C GLY A 237 14.12 11.20 13.34
N ALA A 238 14.04 12.39 12.73
CA ALA A 238 14.10 13.67 13.45
C ALA A 238 12.90 13.85 14.40
N ALA A 239 11.69 13.47 13.97
CA ALA A 239 10.49 13.54 14.81
C ALA A 239 10.57 12.58 15.99
N SER A 240 11.03 11.34 15.78
CA SER A 240 11.23 10.36 16.85
C SER A 240 12.32 10.81 17.83
N TYR A 241 13.42 11.39 17.35
CA TYR A 241 14.48 11.93 18.20
C TYR A 241 13.97 13.09 19.06
N ALA A 242 13.22 14.04 18.46
CA ALA A 242 12.62 15.15 19.19
C ALA A 242 11.58 14.67 20.21
N SER A 243 10.72 13.72 19.84
CA SER A 243 9.72 13.12 20.74
C SER A 243 10.37 12.38 21.92
N ASN A 244 11.44 11.63 21.67
CA ASN A 244 12.20 10.96 22.72
C ASN A 244 12.90 11.94 23.67
N ASN A 245 13.07 13.21 23.28
CA ASN A 245 13.63 14.27 24.11
C ASN A 245 12.57 15.26 24.63
N PHE A 246 11.27 15.02 24.36
CA PHE A 246 10.15 15.93 24.69
C PHE A 246 10.30 17.33 24.12
N GLU A 247 10.99 17.39 22.99
CA GLU A 247 11.06 18.55 22.12
C GLU A 247 9.91 18.52 21.12
N ASP A 248 9.73 19.63 20.43
CA ASP A 248 8.68 19.75 19.43
C ASP A 248 8.99 18.88 18.20
N ALA A 249 8.20 17.81 18.01
CA ALA A 249 8.34 16.88 16.89
C ALA A 249 7.72 17.41 15.57
N ARG A 250 7.11 18.61 15.59
CA ARG A 250 6.46 19.21 14.40
C ARG A 250 7.42 19.43 13.21
N PRO A 251 8.66 19.93 13.39
CA PRO A 251 9.58 20.12 12.26
C PRO A 251 9.89 18.82 11.52
N GLY A 252 10.17 17.73 12.25
CA GLY A 252 10.40 16.41 11.65
C GLY A 252 9.16 15.88 10.93
N SER A 253 7.98 16.08 11.52
CA SER A 253 6.70 15.73 10.91
C SER A 253 6.47 16.49 9.58
N TYR A 254 6.79 17.79 9.51
CA TYR A 254 6.69 18.56 8.27
C TYR A 254 7.66 18.08 7.18
N VAL A 255 8.88 17.70 7.55
CA VAL A 255 9.83 17.09 6.62
C VAL A 255 9.29 15.77 6.07
N MET A 256 8.69 14.94 6.93
CA MET A 256 8.05 13.69 6.50
C MET A 256 6.88 13.94 5.53
N ILE A 257 6.00 14.90 5.85
CA ILE A 257 4.87 15.30 4.99
C ILE A 257 5.37 15.81 3.63
N ALA A 258 6.45 16.60 3.60
CA ALA A 258 7.05 17.10 2.36
C ALA A 258 7.52 15.96 1.45
N GLY A 259 8.10 14.90 2.02
CA GLY A 259 8.49 13.71 1.26
C GLY A 259 7.29 13.04 0.59
N ILE A 260 6.21 12.78 1.33
CA ILE A 260 5.00 12.13 0.77
C ILE A 260 4.30 13.04 -0.24
N ALA A 261 4.28 14.36 -0.01
CA ALA A 261 3.73 15.32 -0.96
C ALA A 261 4.52 15.34 -2.28
N PHE A 262 5.85 15.29 -2.22
CA PHE A 262 6.71 15.16 -3.39
C PHE A 262 6.44 13.85 -4.15
N GLN A 263 6.20 12.76 -3.43
CA GLN A 263 5.83 11.47 -4.02
C GLN A 263 4.48 11.55 -4.76
N VAL A 264 3.45 12.15 -4.15
CA VAL A 264 2.13 12.36 -4.80
C VAL A 264 2.25 13.22 -6.05
N PHE A 265 3.07 14.27 -5.99
CA PHE A 265 3.36 15.11 -7.15
C PHE A 265 3.96 14.30 -8.29
N ALA A 266 4.99 13.49 -8.03
CA ALA A 266 5.58 12.60 -9.04
C ALA A 266 4.56 11.59 -9.59
N MET A 267 3.75 10.98 -8.71
CA MET A 267 2.69 10.04 -9.10
C MET A 267 1.61 10.66 -9.99
N SER A 268 1.32 11.95 -9.81
CA SER A 268 0.38 12.69 -10.65
C SER A 268 0.88 12.78 -12.10
N PHE A 269 2.18 13.06 -12.31
CA PHE A 269 2.79 13.02 -13.65
C PHE A 269 2.80 11.61 -14.23
N PHE A 270 3.05 10.59 -13.41
CA PHE A 270 2.98 9.21 -13.88
C PHE A 270 1.57 8.86 -14.40
N LEU A 271 0.52 9.24 -13.68
CA LEU A 271 -0.86 9.06 -14.12
C LEU A 271 -1.15 9.78 -15.45
N LEU A 272 -0.67 11.01 -15.60
CA LEU A 272 -0.80 11.74 -16.88
C LEU A 272 -0.13 10.98 -18.02
N PHE A 273 1.08 10.46 -17.81
CA PHE A 273 1.77 9.64 -18.81
C PHE A 273 1.07 8.32 -19.09
N TRP A 274 0.55 7.65 -18.07
CA TRP A 274 -0.21 6.41 -18.19
C TRP A 274 -1.48 6.61 -19.03
N PHE A 275 -2.31 7.59 -18.68
CA PHE A 275 -3.54 7.89 -19.41
C PHE A 275 -3.27 8.41 -20.82
N HIS A 276 -2.22 9.23 -20.99
CA HIS A 276 -1.78 9.65 -22.31
C HIS A 276 -1.36 8.43 -23.15
N PHE A 277 -0.53 7.53 -22.63
CA PHE A 277 -0.11 6.32 -23.35
C PHE A 277 -1.30 5.43 -23.74
N ILE A 278 -2.26 5.22 -22.85
CA ILE A 278 -3.48 4.46 -23.18
C ILE A 278 -4.27 5.16 -24.29
N SER A 279 -4.50 6.47 -24.15
CA SER A 279 -5.26 7.25 -25.14
C SER A 279 -4.58 7.21 -26.51
N GLN A 280 -3.26 7.37 -26.56
CA GLN A 280 -2.46 7.24 -27.77
C GLN A 280 -2.60 5.84 -28.37
N THR A 281 -2.52 4.80 -27.55
CA THR A 281 -2.66 3.41 -28.00
C THR A 281 -4.05 3.12 -28.57
N PHE A 282 -5.10 3.75 -28.05
CA PHE A 282 -6.49 3.51 -28.45
C PHE A 282 -6.97 4.37 -29.63
N PHE A 283 -6.47 5.60 -29.76
CA PHE A 283 -7.03 6.60 -30.68
C PHE A 283 -6.02 7.18 -31.68
N LYS A 284 -4.71 7.02 -31.49
CA LYS A 284 -3.74 7.55 -32.46
C LYS A 284 -3.61 6.62 -33.65
N TYR A 285 -4.29 7.01 -34.71
CA TYR A 285 -4.08 6.49 -36.05
C TYR A 285 -2.81 7.08 -36.66
N ARG A 286 -1.95 6.23 -37.22
CA ARG A 286 -0.84 6.68 -38.06
C ARG A 286 -0.80 5.80 -39.31
N PRO A 287 -1.06 6.35 -40.51
CA PRO A 287 -1.02 5.56 -41.74
C PRO A 287 0.39 5.01 -41.96
N SER A 288 0.47 3.77 -42.43
CA SER A 288 1.76 3.15 -42.76
C SER A 288 2.41 3.91 -43.91
N ARG A 289 3.75 4.05 -43.90
CA ARG A 289 4.52 4.78 -44.95
C ARG A 289 4.27 4.22 -46.37
N ASN A 290 3.75 3.00 -46.48
CA ASN A 290 3.46 2.31 -47.74
C ASN A 290 1.98 2.37 -48.18
N GLU A 291 1.08 3.00 -47.42
CA GLU A 291 -0.37 3.10 -47.73
C GLU A 291 -0.74 4.38 -48.52
N SER A 292 0.23 5.04 -49.16
CA SER A 292 0.01 6.33 -49.83
C SER A 292 -0.68 6.24 -51.21
N THR A 293 -1.18 5.09 -51.66
CA THR A 293 -1.63 4.92 -53.06
C THR A 293 -3.12 4.61 -53.24
N ASP A 294 -3.84 4.10 -52.22
CA ASP A 294 -5.27 3.78 -52.37
C ASP A 294 -6.13 4.59 -51.38
N GLY A 295 -6.87 5.56 -51.94
CA GLY A 295 -7.61 6.60 -51.22
C GLY A 295 -8.91 6.16 -50.54
N GLU A 296 -8.94 5.04 -49.82
CA GLU A 296 -10.04 4.69 -48.91
C GLU A 296 -9.56 4.66 -47.46
N SER A 297 -10.05 5.61 -46.66
CA SER A 297 -9.86 5.61 -45.21
C SER A 297 -10.51 4.37 -44.60
N LYS A 298 -9.72 3.30 -44.36
CA LYS A 298 -10.09 2.12 -43.54
C LYS A 298 -10.26 2.51 -42.07
N TYR A 299 -11.18 3.41 -41.78
CA TYR A 299 -11.46 3.83 -40.41
C TYR A 299 -12.95 3.72 -40.14
N ASP A 300 -13.30 3.08 -39.03
CA ASP A 300 -14.67 3.07 -38.55
C ASP A 300 -15.01 4.48 -38.03
N PRO A 301 -15.94 5.23 -38.66
CA PRO A 301 -16.26 6.60 -38.27
C PRO A 301 -16.78 6.70 -36.82
N ALA A 302 -17.25 5.59 -36.23
CA ALA A 302 -17.71 5.54 -34.84
C ALA A 302 -16.60 5.79 -33.79
N TRP A 303 -15.33 5.60 -34.15
CA TRP A 303 -14.18 5.66 -33.23
C TRP A 303 -13.22 6.83 -33.51
N LYS A 304 -13.61 7.75 -34.40
CA LYS A 304 -12.79 8.91 -34.79
C LYS A 304 -12.57 9.93 -33.67
N ASN A 305 -13.53 10.04 -32.75
CA ASN A 305 -13.47 10.99 -31.64
C ASN A 305 -13.06 10.27 -30.35
N ALA A 306 -12.03 10.79 -29.67
CA ALA A 306 -11.58 10.37 -28.34
C ALA A 306 -12.57 10.80 -27.24
N SER A 307 -13.83 10.37 -27.35
CA SER A 307 -14.85 10.60 -26.33
C SER A 307 -14.58 9.73 -25.10
N VAL A 308 -14.87 10.25 -23.91
CA VAL A 308 -14.74 9.54 -22.63
C VAL A 308 -15.47 8.19 -22.67
N GLY A 309 -16.66 8.15 -23.29
CA GLY A 309 -17.42 6.90 -23.44
C GLY A 309 -16.71 5.86 -24.32
N ASN A 310 -16.02 6.29 -25.39
CA ASN A 310 -15.24 5.40 -26.25
C ASN A 310 -13.97 4.92 -25.52
N PHE A 311 -13.35 5.78 -24.71
CA PHE A 311 -12.20 5.40 -23.88
C PHE A 311 -12.57 4.29 -22.89
N PHE A 312 -13.68 4.43 -22.16
CA PHE A 312 -14.15 3.39 -21.24
C PHE A 312 -14.59 2.12 -21.98
N LYS A 313 -15.21 2.21 -23.16
CA LYS A 313 -15.53 1.02 -23.98
C LYS A 313 -14.26 0.25 -24.39
N MET A 314 -13.18 0.96 -24.72
CA MET A 314 -11.87 0.35 -24.99
C MET A 314 -11.23 -0.24 -23.75
N LEU A 315 -11.29 0.46 -22.62
CA LEU A 315 -10.71 0.01 -21.36
C LEU A 315 -11.43 -1.24 -20.81
N PHE A 316 -12.76 -1.30 -20.88
CA PHE A 316 -13.57 -2.45 -20.49
C PHE A 316 -13.61 -3.58 -21.53
N ASN A 317 -12.87 -3.44 -22.63
CA ASN A 317 -12.77 -4.44 -23.70
C ASN A 317 -14.15 -4.95 -24.19
N THR A 318 -15.09 -4.03 -24.42
CA THR A 318 -16.43 -4.35 -24.95
C THR A 318 -16.31 -5.04 -26.32
N LYS A 319 -17.26 -5.92 -26.70
CA LYS A 319 -17.25 -6.64 -28.00
C LYS A 319 -16.98 -5.75 -29.22
N SER A 320 -17.54 -4.53 -29.23
CA SER A 320 -17.31 -3.53 -30.28
C SER A 320 -15.88 -2.96 -30.26
N ALA A 321 -15.30 -2.72 -29.08
CA ALA A 321 -13.92 -2.26 -28.94
C ALA A 321 -12.91 -3.35 -29.35
N TYR A 322 -13.19 -4.60 -28.99
CA TYR A 322 -12.39 -5.75 -29.40
C TYR A 322 -12.36 -5.90 -30.94
N ALA A 323 -13.53 -5.80 -31.59
CA ALA A 323 -13.63 -5.83 -33.05
C ALA A 323 -12.86 -4.68 -33.69
N HIS A 324 -13.01 -3.45 -33.18
CA HIS A 324 -12.29 -2.29 -33.70
C HIS A 324 -10.76 -2.45 -33.55
N ARG A 325 -10.30 -2.88 -32.38
CA ARG A 325 -8.86 -3.06 -32.12
C ARG A 325 -8.23 -4.14 -32.99
N THR A 326 -8.92 -5.27 -33.13
CA THR A 326 -8.39 -6.42 -33.90
C THR A 326 -8.34 -6.10 -35.40
N THR A 327 -9.31 -5.35 -35.91
CA THR A 327 -9.40 -5.01 -37.34
C THR A 327 -8.55 -3.80 -37.72
N TYR A 328 -8.51 -2.76 -36.88
CA TYR A 328 -7.93 -1.45 -37.24
C TYR A 328 -6.68 -1.05 -36.47
N LEU A 329 -6.42 -1.57 -35.26
CA LEU A 329 -5.26 -1.15 -34.45
C LEU A 329 -4.10 -2.17 -34.47
N GLU A 330 -4.40 -3.47 -34.47
CA GLU A 330 -3.38 -4.54 -34.47
C GLU A 330 -2.35 -4.45 -35.61
N PRO A 331 -2.72 -4.12 -36.86
CA PRO A 331 -1.75 -4.03 -37.96
C PRO A 331 -0.66 -2.96 -37.76
N TYR A 332 -0.92 -1.94 -36.92
CA TYR A 332 -0.01 -0.82 -36.69
C TYR A 332 0.90 -1.01 -35.47
N TYR A 333 0.57 -1.95 -34.59
CA TYR A 333 1.42 -2.27 -33.44
C TYR A 333 2.61 -3.13 -33.88
N ASN A 334 3.67 -3.15 -33.05
CA ASN A 334 4.91 -3.88 -33.39
C ASN A 334 4.61 -5.37 -33.74
N PRO A 335 4.88 -5.84 -34.97
CA PRO A 335 4.54 -7.19 -35.40
C PRO A 335 5.32 -8.27 -34.63
N GLN A 336 6.47 -7.94 -34.06
CA GLN A 336 7.31 -8.87 -33.28
C GLN A 336 6.58 -9.44 -32.05
N PHE A 337 5.62 -8.69 -31.49
CA PHE A 337 4.92 -9.06 -30.25
C PHE A 337 3.45 -9.45 -30.47
N ALA A 338 2.99 -9.67 -31.71
CA ALA A 338 1.61 -10.04 -32.01
C ALA A 338 1.13 -11.32 -31.28
N LYS A 339 2.02 -12.30 -31.11
CA LYS A 339 1.73 -13.55 -30.36
C LYS A 339 1.48 -13.33 -28.85
N ILE A 340 1.96 -12.22 -28.30
CA ILE A 340 1.72 -11.85 -26.90
C ILE A 340 0.38 -11.12 -26.77
N ARG A 341 0.08 -10.20 -27.71
CA ARG A 341 -1.14 -9.38 -27.68
C ARG A 341 -2.42 -10.18 -27.92
N THR A 342 -2.34 -11.25 -28.71
CA THR A 342 -3.48 -12.15 -28.99
C THR A 342 -3.91 -13.01 -27.79
N ARG A 343 -3.15 -12.99 -26.68
CA ARG A 343 -3.51 -13.72 -25.46
C ARG A 343 -4.71 -13.08 -24.78
N ARG A 344 -5.67 -13.92 -24.32
CA ARG A 344 -6.90 -13.46 -23.65
C ARG A 344 -6.65 -12.53 -22.45
N LEU A 345 -5.62 -12.81 -21.64
CA LEU A 345 -5.30 -11.98 -20.47
C LEU A 345 -4.69 -10.61 -20.83
N PHE A 346 -4.06 -10.48 -22.00
CA PHE A 346 -3.43 -9.22 -22.40
C PHE A 346 -4.46 -8.12 -22.66
N TYR A 347 -5.64 -8.46 -23.18
CA TYR A 347 -6.71 -7.49 -23.43
C TYR A 347 -7.21 -6.78 -22.16
N TRP A 348 -7.22 -7.50 -21.04
CA TRP A 348 -7.66 -6.97 -19.74
C TRP A 348 -6.52 -6.34 -18.93
N PHE A 349 -5.28 -6.49 -19.37
CA PHE A 349 -4.11 -6.00 -18.65
C PHE A 349 -4.06 -4.47 -18.50
N PRO A 350 -4.40 -3.64 -19.52
CA PRO A 350 -4.48 -2.18 -19.33
C PRO A 350 -5.52 -1.75 -18.30
N LEU A 351 -6.65 -2.48 -18.18
CA LEU A 351 -7.65 -2.22 -17.14
C LEU A 351 -7.09 -2.55 -15.75
N ALA A 352 -6.49 -3.73 -15.59
CA ALA A 352 -5.86 -4.15 -14.35
C ALA A 352 -4.80 -3.14 -13.87
N MET A 353 -3.95 -2.70 -14.79
CA MET A 353 -2.92 -1.69 -14.53
C MET A 353 -3.53 -0.33 -14.16
N THR A 354 -4.61 0.09 -14.82
CA THR A 354 -5.31 1.35 -14.48
C THR A 354 -5.92 1.29 -13.08
N ILE A 355 -6.57 0.18 -12.72
CA ILE A 355 -7.15 -0.03 -11.39
C ILE A 355 -6.05 0.05 -10.32
N ALA A 356 -4.91 -0.62 -10.54
CA ALA A 356 -3.79 -0.61 -9.60
C ALA A 356 -3.20 0.80 -9.41
N VAL A 357 -2.88 1.50 -10.50
CA VAL A 357 -2.27 2.84 -10.42
C VAL A 357 -3.20 3.83 -9.74
N VAL A 358 -4.51 3.79 -10.05
CA VAL A 358 -5.50 4.66 -9.40
C VAL A 358 -5.66 4.33 -7.92
N ALA A 359 -5.70 3.04 -7.55
CA ALA A 359 -5.80 2.64 -6.14
C ALA A 359 -4.59 3.11 -5.33
N VAL A 360 -3.37 2.90 -5.84
CA VAL A 360 -2.15 3.39 -5.17
C VAL A 360 -2.15 4.92 -5.08
N TYR A 361 -2.60 5.62 -6.11
CA TYR A 361 -2.69 7.08 -6.10
C TYR A 361 -3.65 7.62 -5.03
N ILE A 362 -4.84 7.01 -4.88
CA ILE A 362 -5.81 7.35 -3.83
C ILE A 362 -5.16 7.21 -2.45
N ARG A 363 -4.44 6.11 -2.23
CA ARG A 363 -3.67 5.89 -1.00
C ARG A 363 -2.61 6.98 -0.77
N CYS A 364 -1.83 7.33 -1.79
CA CYS A 364 -0.81 8.37 -1.65
C CYS A 364 -1.43 9.73 -1.25
N ILE A 365 -2.58 10.11 -1.83
CA ILE A 365 -3.31 11.31 -1.42
C ILE A 365 -3.78 11.19 0.03
N TYR A 366 -4.40 10.07 0.40
CA TYR A 366 -4.84 9.83 1.77
C TYR A 366 -3.70 9.99 2.77
N ARG A 367 -2.51 9.45 2.49
CA ARG A 367 -1.34 9.57 3.36
C ARG A 367 -0.84 11.00 3.54
N VAL A 368 -0.88 11.82 2.49
CA VAL A 368 -0.57 13.25 2.62
C VAL A 368 -1.58 13.94 3.54
N VAL A 369 -2.88 13.69 3.35
CA VAL A 369 -3.94 14.32 4.15
C VAL A 369 -3.91 13.83 5.59
N GLU A 370 -3.70 12.54 5.81
CA GLU A 370 -3.57 11.91 7.13
C GLU A 370 -2.47 12.60 7.95
N LEU A 371 -1.27 12.70 7.39
CA LEU A 371 -0.12 13.26 8.11
C LEU A 371 -0.17 14.79 8.18
N ALA A 372 -0.78 15.47 7.19
CA ALA A 372 -1.00 16.92 7.24
C ALA A 372 -1.95 17.33 8.38
N GLN A 373 -2.92 16.48 8.75
CA GLN A 373 -3.77 16.72 9.93
C GLN A 373 -3.06 16.41 11.25
N GLY A 374 -1.92 15.72 11.19
CA GLY A 374 -1.15 15.30 12.36
C GLY A 374 -1.74 14.09 13.08
N PHE A 375 -1.00 13.61 14.08
CA PHE A 375 -1.30 12.37 14.81
C PHE A 375 -2.55 12.42 15.70
N SER A 376 -3.16 13.60 15.87
CA SER A 376 -4.46 13.78 16.56
C SER A 376 -5.62 14.12 15.59
N GLY A 377 -5.37 14.03 14.28
CA GLY A 377 -6.35 14.37 13.25
C GLY A 377 -7.58 13.44 13.22
N TYR A 378 -8.65 13.90 12.58
CA TYR A 378 -9.88 13.11 12.43
C TYR A 378 -9.64 11.82 11.63
N LEU A 379 -8.78 11.87 10.60
CA LEU A 379 -8.53 10.70 9.74
C LEU A 379 -7.72 9.60 10.43
N ILE A 380 -6.79 9.95 11.31
CA ILE A 380 -5.94 8.96 12.02
C ILE A 380 -6.65 8.37 13.24
N THR A 381 -7.65 9.06 13.81
CA THR A 381 -8.45 8.57 14.95
C THR A 381 -9.64 7.71 14.52
N HIS A 382 -10.00 7.73 13.23
CA HIS A 382 -11.11 6.95 12.69
C HIS A 382 -10.59 5.79 11.83
N GLU A 383 -10.62 4.58 12.40
CA GLU A 383 -10.07 3.38 11.78
C GLU A 383 -10.68 3.05 10.40
N VAL A 384 -11.93 3.44 10.15
CA VAL A 384 -12.60 3.18 8.86
C VAL A 384 -11.80 3.77 7.69
N TYR A 385 -11.19 4.94 7.86
CA TYR A 385 -10.44 5.57 6.76
C TYR A 385 -9.14 4.84 6.45
N ILE A 386 -8.38 4.41 7.46
CA ILE A 386 -7.16 3.63 7.19
C ILE A 386 -7.51 2.27 6.57
N MET A 387 -8.63 1.66 6.98
CA MET A 387 -9.06 0.38 6.38
C MET A 387 -9.49 0.53 4.93
N VAL A 388 -10.20 1.60 4.57
CA VAL A 388 -10.80 1.75 3.23
C VAL A 388 -9.88 2.50 2.26
N LEU A 389 -9.20 3.55 2.71
CA LEU A 389 -8.41 4.42 1.82
C LEU A 389 -6.94 4.01 1.73
N ASP A 390 -6.45 3.18 2.67
CA ASP A 390 -5.06 2.73 2.70
C ASP A 390 -4.96 1.21 2.47
N ALA A 391 -5.56 0.41 3.34
CA ALA A 391 -5.46 -1.05 3.29
C ALA A 391 -6.15 -1.66 2.07
N LEU A 392 -7.43 -1.30 1.85
CA LEU A 392 -8.22 -1.81 0.74
C LEU A 392 -7.60 -1.47 -0.62
N MET A 393 -7.06 -0.26 -0.77
CA MET A 393 -6.47 0.18 -2.04
C MET A 393 -5.26 -0.67 -2.45
N ILE A 394 -4.39 -1.01 -1.49
CA ILE A 394 -3.26 -1.91 -1.76
C ILE A 394 -3.69 -3.37 -1.84
N ALA A 395 -4.68 -3.80 -1.05
CA ALA A 395 -5.25 -5.13 -1.18
C ALA A 395 -5.85 -5.37 -2.57
N ILE A 396 -6.58 -4.39 -3.13
CA ILE A 396 -7.09 -4.44 -4.51
C ILE A 396 -5.93 -4.60 -5.49
N THR A 397 -4.88 -3.80 -5.34
CA THR A 397 -3.68 -3.87 -6.20
C THR A 397 -3.02 -5.25 -6.14
N ALA A 398 -2.83 -5.79 -4.94
CA ALA A 398 -2.26 -7.11 -4.71
C ALA A 398 -3.09 -8.21 -5.37
N ILE A 399 -4.41 -8.20 -5.15
CA ILE A 399 -5.36 -9.19 -5.69
C ILE A 399 -5.42 -9.12 -7.21
N VAL A 400 -5.44 -7.91 -7.80
CA VAL A 400 -5.47 -7.73 -9.26
C VAL A 400 -4.23 -8.35 -9.92
N PHE A 401 -3.04 -8.21 -9.34
CA PHE A 401 -1.82 -8.77 -9.94
C PHE A 401 -1.62 -10.28 -9.71
N VAL A 402 -2.52 -10.95 -8.97
CA VAL A 402 -2.52 -12.43 -8.88
C VAL A 402 -2.84 -13.05 -10.25
N PRO A 403 -4.05 -12.87 -10.84
CA PRO A 403 -4.34 -13.40 -12.18
C PRO A 403 -3.54 -12.69 -13.28
N PHE A 404 -3.27 -11.38 -13.14
CA PHE A 404 -2.55 -10.56 -14.12
C PHE A 404 -1.02 -10.58 -13.96
N HIS A 405 -0.49 -11.59 -13.29
CA HIS A 405 0.95 -11.76 -13.14
C HIS A 405 1.65 -11.77 -14.51
N PRO A 406 2.82 -11.10 -14.69
CA PRO A 406 3.47 -10.96 -16.00
C PRO A 406 3.78 -12.28 -16.69
N VAL A 407 4.02 -13.36 -15.94
CA VAL A 407 4.19 -14.72 -16.51
C VAL A 407 2.95 -15.20 -17.26
N HIS A 408 1.75 -14.91 -16.74
CA HIS A 408 0.50 -15.31 -17.38
C HIS A 408 0.20 -14.42 -18.59
N VAL A 409 0.45 -13.11 -18.46
CA VAL A 409 0.17 -12.10 -19.49
C VAL A 409 1.16 -12.16 -20.65
N PHE A 410 2.45 -12.03 -20.38
CA PHE A 410 3.52 -11.96 -21.39
C PHE A 410 4.08 -13.35 -21.77
N GLY A 411 3.85 -14.37 -20.94
CA GLY A 411 4.32 -15.75 -21.14
C GLY A 411 5.61 -16.08 -20.38
N ALA A 412 5.86 -17.39 -20.20
CA ALA A 412 6.97 -17.89 -19.38
C ALA A 412 8.38 -17.61 -19.96
N LYS A 413 8.50 -17.48 -21.28
CA LYS A 413 9.74 -17.04 -21.94
C LYS A 413 9.81 -15.52 -21.87
N ASN A 414 10.60 -14.98 -20.95
CA ASN A 414 10.84 -13.54 -20.85
C ASN A 414 11.66 -13.05 -22.05
N ARG A 415 11.00 -12.83 -23.19
CA ARG A 415 11.61 -12.37 -24.45
C ARG A 415 11.99 -10.88 -24.42
N ILE A 416 11.52 -10.13 -23.41
CA ILE A 416 11.76 -8.69 -23.27
C ILE A 416 12.74 -8.45 -22.10
N ARG A 417 14.02 -8.82 -22.29
CA ARG A 417 15.07 -8.56 -21.29
C ARG A 417 15.37 -7.06 -21.22
N LEU A 418 15.55 -6.51 -20.01
CA LEU A 418 15.90 -5.09 -19.81
C LEU A 418 17.13 -4.65 -20.63
N ALA A 419 18.09 -5.55 -20.84
CA ALA A 419 19.29 -5.28 -21.63
C ALA A 419 18.97 -5.00 -23.11
N ALA A 420 17.98 -5.68 -23.69
CA ALA A 420 17.53 -5.46 -25.07
C ALA A 420 16.77 -4.13 -25.19
N ILE A 421 15.91 -3.82 -24.20
CA ILE A 421 15.20 -2.53 -24.13
C ILE A 421 16.21 -1.37 -24.00
N LYS A 422 17.24 -1.53 -23.14
CA LYS A 422 18.25 -0.50 -22.87
C LYS A 422 19.11 -0.16 -24.10
N LYS A 423 19.35 -1.13 -24.99
CA LYS A 423 20.19 -0.97 -26.19
C LYS A 423 19.40 -0.60 -27.45
N ASN A 424 18.07 -0.40 -27.36
CA ASN A 424 17.19 -0.17 -28.51
C ASN A 424 17.32 -1.23 -29.64
N LEU A 425 17.73 -2.46 -29.29
CA LEU A 425 17.97 -3.53 -30.28
C LEU A 425 16.71 -3.97 -31.05
N ASP A 426 15.55 -3.70 -30.47
CA ASP A 426 14.22 -3.87 -31.07
C ASP A 426 13.95 -2.93 -32.26
N GLU A 427 14.70 -1.83 -32.40
CA GLU A 427 14.66 -0.94 -33.57
C GLU A 427 15.71 -1.31 -34.64
N ALA A 428 16.71 -2.15 -34.31
CA ALA A 428 17.88 -2.39 -35.15
C ALA A 428 17.85 -3.71 -35.95
N SER A 429 16.97 -4.66 -35.60
CA SER A 429 16.91 -5.96 -36.28
C SER A 429 15.76 -6.01 -37.30
N ASP A 430 16.09 -6.00 -38.58
CA ASP A 430 15.15 -6.29 -39.69
C ASP A 430 14.70 -7.76 -39.73
N ASN A 431 15.29 -8.64 -38.90
CA ASN A 431 15.01 -10.08 -38.91
C ASN A 431 14.59 -10.59 -37.51
N PRO A 432 13.40 -11.21 -37.34
CA PRO A 432 12.88 -11.65 -36.04
C PRO A 432 13.65 -12.82 -35.39
N ALA A 433 14.68 -13.36 -36.05
CA ALA A 433 15.55 -14.40 -35.52
C ALA A 433 16.66 -13.83 -34.60
N ASP A 434 17.13 -12.60 -34.81
CA ASP A 434 18.35 -12.10 -34.14
C ASP A 434 18.13 -11.71 -32.67
N ILE A 435 16.87 -11.55 -32.24
CA ILE A 435 16.51 -11.39 -30.82
C ILE A 435 16.31 -12.78 -30.15
N ALA A 436 16.14 -13.83 -30.94
CA ALA A 436 16.00 -15.22 -30.50
C ALA A 436 17.31 -16.01 -30.56
N ASP A 437 18.33 -15.56 -31.31
CA ASP A 437 19.56 -16.32 -31.60
C ASP A 437 20.82 -15.93 -30.83
N ASP A 438 20.72 -15.10 -29.79
CA ASP A 438 21.75 -15.10 -28.73
C ASP A 438 21.58 -16.30 -27.76
N ASN A 439 21.19 -17.45 -28.33
CA ASN A 439 21.07 -18.75 -27.67
C ASN A 439 22.27 -19.68 -27.99
N THR A 440 23.29 -19.20 -28.71
CA THR A 440 24.41 -20.05 -29.20
C THR A 440 25.73 -19.90 -28.43
N ALA A 441 25.73 -19.36 -27.21
CA ALA A 441 26.94 -19.36 -26.39
C ALA A 441 27.03 -20.53 -25.38
N TYR A 442 25.93 -21.19 -25.01
CA TYR A 442 25.97 -22.31 -24.03
C TYR A 442 24.78 -23.28 -24.20
N ASP A 443 24.69 -24.01 -25.31
CA ASP A 443 24.11 -25.37 -25.29
C ASP A 443 24.45 -26.13 -26.59
N ASN A 444 25.71 -26.53 -26.71
CA ASN A 444 26.06 -27.61 -27.64
C ASN A 444 25.75 -28.94 -26.93
N THR A 445 24.54 -29.48 -27.08
CA THR A 445 24.34 -30.93 -27.25
C THR A 445 22.90 -31.27 -27.67
N ALA A 446 22.83 -32.19 -28.63
CA ALA A 446 21.68 -32.99 -29.07
C ALA A 446 20.58 -32.28 -29.87
N GLY A 447 20.53 -32.61 -31.17
CA GLY A 447 19.60 -32.06 -32.15
C GLY A 447 18.20 -32.67 -32.10
N ASP A 448 17.28 -31.98 -32.76
CA ASP A 448 16.45 -32.58 -33.79
C ASP A 448 15.84 -31.47 -34.66
N ASN A 449 16.08 -31.55 -35.97
CA ASN A 449 15.51 -30.66 -36.99
C ASN A 449 14.32 -31.40 -37.60
N THR A 450 13.11 -30.84 -37.59
CA THR A 450 12.20 -30.90 -38.76
C THR A 450 10.88 -30.14 -38.58
N ALA A 451 10.40 -29.66 -39.73
CA ALA A 451 9.02 -29.30 -40.10
C ALA A 451 8.47 -27.95 -39.64
N TYR A 452 8.56 -26.93 -40.51
CA TYR A 452 7.44 -26.03 -40.89
C TYR A 452 7.82 -25.21 -42.13
N VAL A 453 7.88 -25.86 -43.30
CA VAL A 453 7.74 -25.21 -44.61
C VAL A 453 6.92 -26.14 -45.49
N SER A 454 5.61 -25.87 -45.61
CA SER A 454 4.78 -26.16 -46.79
C SER A 454 3.32 -25.88 -46.44
N ALA A 455 2.74 -24.82 -47.01
CA ALA A 455 1.32 -24.71 -47.37
C ALA A 455 1.00 -23.27 -47.85
N LYS A 456 1.48 -22.92 -49.05
CA LYS A 456 0.83 -21.91 -49.89
C LYS A 456 1.08 -22.32 -51.34
N GLY A 457 0.05 -22.92 -51.95
CA GLY A 457 0.04 -23.26 -53.37
C GLY A 457 -0.93 -24.39 -53.65
N SER A 458 -2.17 -24.05 -54.05
CA SER A 458 -2.94 -24.68 -55.13
C SER A 458 -4.43 -24.35 -54.97
N ILE A 459 -4.88 -23.37 -55.77
CA ILE A 459 -6.28 -23.20 -56.17
C ILE A 459 -6.59 -24.40 -57.08
N LYS A 460 -7.64 -25.16 -56.76
CA LYS A 460 -8.14 -26.27 -57.60
C LYS A 460 -9.21 -25.73 -58.54
N GLU A 461 -8.99 -25.94 -59.83
CA GLU A 461 -10.03 -26.03 -60.86
C GLU A 461 -10.90 -27.26 -60.58
N GLU A 462 -12.21 -27.09 -60.67
CA GLU A 462 -13.18 -28.18 -60.61
C GLU A 462 -13.92 -28.20 -61.95
N ASN A 463 -13.55 -29.17 -62.80
CA ASN A 463 -14.26 -29.52 -64.03
C ASN A 463 -15.37 -30.49 -63.66
N SER A 464 -16.61 -30.16 -64.03
CA SER A 464 -17.76 -31.07 -63.98
C SER A 464 -18.36 -31.23 -65.37
N ASP A 465 -18.02 -32.34 -66.03
CA ASP A 465 -18.78 -32.89 -67.16
C ASP A 465 -19.59 -34.08 -66.65
N SER A 466 -20.92 -34.01 -66.75
CA SER A 466 -21.77 -35.17 -67.09
C SER A 466 -23.26 -34.77 -67.22
N TYR A 467 -23.83 -35.20 -68.36
CA TYR A 467 -25.22 -35.24 -68.82
C TYR A 467 -25.75 -34.08 -69.65
#